data_AF-A0A268U6I3-F1
#
_entry.id   AF-A0A268U6I3-F1
#
_cell.length_a   1.000
_cell.length_b   1.000
_cell.length_c   1.000
_cell.angle_alpha   90.00
_cell.angle_beta   90.00
_cell.angle_gamma   90.00
#
_symmetry.space_group_name_H-M   'P 1'
#
loop_
_entity.id
_entity.type
_entity.pdbx_description
1 polymer ?
#
loop_
_entity_poly.entity_id
_entity_poly.type
_entity_poly.pdbx_seq_one_letter_code
_entity_poly.pdbx_strand_id
1 'polypeptide(L)'
;MSPQAHTSGVFETILNFSDYENRKIPWYKQMNLLDIMKIAGYKTFWFSNQEKISVWGNAPTAISTRANFAFWTHLSNGVSNNYDEELIPLYEKNKQHLGDKNFIIFHLQGSHIPYKNRFPKSYAKFKPSDIDTKKLHITHKSDLRIVADYVNSFYYTDAILNKIFNLFKNTDSIIFYFSDHAQDVFQSRNSVGHTCDNYGVEIPFMIFVTDEFKHNHPDKIKSIKSALKKPFMTDDFSQSLLPLIDIKTKDNIKNKDIFSPDFDTQRKRIYCGNIDYLKQ
;
A
#
# COMPACT_ATOMS: atom_id res chain seq x y z
N MET A 1 9.47 -2.94 -3.08
CA MET A 1 9.64 -3.47 -1.71
C MET A 1 9.37 -2.37 -0.70
N SER A 2 9.09 -2.76 0.54
CA SER A 2 8.83 -1.85 1.65
C SER A 2 10.13 -1.42 2.36
N PRO A 3 10.21 -0.19 2.91
CA PRO A 3 11.35 0.23 3.72
C PRO A 3 11.34 -0.37 5.14
N GLN A 4 10.20 -0.89 5.62
CA GLN A 4 10.03 -1.43 6.97
C GLN A 4 9.10 -2.66 6.95
N ALA A 5 9.22 -3.53 7.96
CA ALA A 5 8.37 -4.73 8.07
C ALA A 5 7.13 -4.52 8.99
N HIS A 6 6.76 -3.27 9.29
CA HIS A 6 5.64 -2.93 10.17
C HIS A 6 5.01 -1.60 9.77
N THR A 7 3.68 -1.51 9.87
CA THR A 7 2.86 -0.39 9.37
C THR A 7 3.36 0.98 9.80
N SER A 8 3.59 1.22 11.10
CA SER A 8 3.95 2.57 11.58
C SER A 8 5.22 3.07 10.91
N GLY A 9 6.29 2.26 10.86
CA GLY A 9 7.55 2.65 10.23
C GLY A 9 7.44 2.89 8.73
N VAL A 10 6.57 2.16 8.03
CA VAL A 10 6.31 2.40 6.60
C VAL A 10 5.61 3.75 6.39
N PHE A 11 4.64 4.08 7.25
CA PHE A 11 3.92 5.36 7.14
C PHE A 11 4.78 6.58 7.45
N GLU A 12 5.91 6.41 8.13
CA GLU A 12 6.90 7.48 8.29
C GLU A 12 7.60 7.85 6.97
N THR A 13 7.52 7.04 5.93
CA THR A 13 8.21 7.30 4.64
C THR A 13 7.26 7.35 3.45
N ILE A 14 6.23 6.50 3.41
CA ILE A 14 5.48 6.19 2.18
C ILE A 14 4.63 7.34 1.60
N LEU A 15 4.21 8.29 2.44
CA LEU A 15 3.36 9.43 2.05
C LEU A 15 4.02 10.78 2.32
N ASN A 16 5.35 10.83 2.28
CA ASN A 16 6.13 12.06 2.35
C ASN A 16 7.44 11.86 1.55
N PHE A 17 8.44 12.72 1.77
CA PHE A 17 9.74 12.63 1.09
C PHE A 17 10.83 11.91 1.91
N SER A 18 10.48 11.32 3.05
CA SER A 18 11.43 10.64 3.93
C SER A 18 11.83 9.31 3.33
N ASP A 19 13.13 9.03 3.40
CA ASP A 19 13.73 7.81 2.93
C ASP A 19 14.98 7.48 3.75
N TYR A 20 15.68 6.41 3.39
CA TYR A 20 16.91 6.05 4.07
C TYR A 20 17.98 7.15 3.98
N GLU A 21 18.18 7.79 2.82
CA GLU A 21 19.26 8.76 2.62
C GLU A 21 19.07 10.05 3.42
N ASN A 22 17.82 10.51 3.59
CA ASN A 22 17.49 11.75 4.28
C ASN A 22 16.91 11.57 5.70
N ARG A 23 16.92 10.35 6.24
CA ARG A 23 16.39 9.95 7.57
C ARG A 23 16.80 10.80 8.78
N LYS A 24 17.78 11.69 8.63
CA LYS A 24 18.15 12.70 9.64
C LYS A 24 17.08 13.78 9.82
N ILE A 25 16.25 14.01 8.81
CA ILE A 25 15.11 14.92 8.88
C ILE A 25 13.90 14.10 9.37
N PRO A 26 13.35 14.39 10.57
CA PRO A 26 12.18 13.69 11.05
C PRO A 26 11.03 13.78 10.06
N TRP A 27 10.32 12.68 9.83
CA TRP A 27 9.28 12.59 8.81
C TRP A 27 8.17 13.63 8.96
N TYR A 28 7.80 13.97 10.20
CA TYR A 28 6.78 14.97 10.51
C TYR A 28 7.24 16.42 10.24
N LYS A 29 8.52 16.63 9.89
CA LYS A 29 9.04 17.90 9.38
C LYS A 29 9.12 17.94 7.85
N GLN A 30 8.82 16.82 7.18
CA GLN A 30 8.74 16.75 5.73
C GLN A 30 7.30 16.97 5.27
N MET A 31 7.13 17.62 4.11
CA MET A 31 5.79 17.81 3.55
C MET A 31 5.19 16.45 3.21
N ASN A 32 3.97 16.19 3.68
CA ASN A 32 3.24 14.96 3.36
C ASN A 32 2.40 15.14 2.11
N LEU A 33 2.13 14.02 1.46
CA LEU A 33 1.43 13.95 0.19
C LEU A 33 0.02 14.54 0.28
N LEU A 34 -0.73 14.32 1.36
CA LEU A 34 -2.08 14.87 1.51
C LEU A 34 -2.08 16.40 1.48
N ASP A 35 -1.12 17.07 2.11
CA ASP A 35 -1.02 18.52 2.02
C ASP A 35 -0.61 19.01 0.63
N ILE A 36 0.35 18.34 -0.01
CA ILE A 36 0.79 18.68 -1.36
C ILE A 36 -0.41 18.61 -2.32
N MET A 37 -1.20 17.54 -2.23
CA MET A 37 -2.39 17.35 -3.06
C MET A 37 -3.43 18.45 -2.81
N LYS A 38 -3.69 18.83 -1.55
CA LYS A 38 -4.58 19.96 -1.22
C LYS A 38 -4.09 21.29 -1.82
N ILE A 39 -2.80 21.59 -1.66
CA ILE A 39 -2.18 22.81 -2.22
C ILE A 39 -2.29 22.81 -3.75
N ALA A 40 -2.16 21.65 -4.38
CA ALA A 40 -2.33 21.47 -5.84
C ALA A 40 -3.80 21.50 -6.30
N GLY A 41 -4.76 21.75 -5.39
CA GLY A 41 -6.18 21.90 -5.71
C GLY A 41 -6.98 20.60 -5.74
N TYR A 42 -6.45 19.48 -5.22
CA TYR A 42 -7.21 18.24 -5.08
C TYR A 42 -8.01 18.24 -3.78
N LYS A 43 -9.25 17.74 -3.83
CA LYS A 43 -9.93 17.27 -2.62
C LYS A 43 -9.34 15.93 -2.19
N THR A 44 -8.95 15.82 -0.92
CA THR A 44 -8.26 14.65 -0.37
C THR A 44 -9.18 13.83 0.53
N PHE A 45 -9.19 12.52 0.32
CA PHE A 45 -10.06 11.57 1.00
C PHE A 45 -9.26 10.41 1.59
N TRP A 46 -9.63 10.00 2.80
CA TRP A 46 -9.10 8.81 3.45
C TRP A 46 -10.25 7.91 3.91
N PHE A 47 -10.40 6.73 3.31
CA PHE A 47 -11.35 5.71 3.72
C PHE A 47 -10.59 4.56 4.35
N SER A 48 -10.82 4.26 5.64
CA SER A 48 -10.07 3.24 6.35
C SER A 48 -10.96 2.14 6.91
N ASN A 49 -10.51 0.90 6.72
CA ASN A 49 -11.04 -0.27 7.44
C ASN A 49 -10.11 -0.71 8.59
N GLN A 50 -8.96 -0.04 8.76
CA GLN A 50 -8.11 -0.19 9.95
C GLN A 50 -8.63 0.66 11.11
N GLU A 51 -8.13 0.38 12.31
CA GLU A 51 -8.46 1.17 13.48
C GLU A 51 -8.02 2.64 13.36
N LYS A 52 -8.77 3.53 14.00
CA LYS A 52 -8.40 4.96 14.06
C LYS A 52 -7.23 5.22 15.03
N ILE A 53 -7.12 4.43 16.10
CA ILE A 53 -6.05 4.55 17.10
C ILE A 53 -5.47 3.16 17.32
N SER A 54 -4.16 3.03 17.08
CA SER A 54 -3.45 1.76 17.23
C SER A 54 -2.45 1.83 18.39
N VAL A 55 -2.31 0.70 19.09
CA VAL A 55 -1.29 0.51 20.12
C VAL A 55 0.11 0.30 19.53
N TRP A 56 0.18 0.01 18.22
CA TRP A 56 1.42 -0.29 17.49
C TRP A 56 2.05 0.93 16.79
N GLY A 57 1.47 2.11 17.00
CA GLY A 57 1.90 3.37 16.41
C GLY A 57 0.76 4.11 15.70
N ASN A 58 0.83 5.44 15.68
CA ASN A 58 -0.27 6.29 15.18
C ASN A 58 0.16 7.16 13.98
N ALA A 59 1.24 6.79 13.28
CA ALA A 59 1.65 7.47 12.05
C ALA A 59 0.54 7.49 10.97
N PRO A 60 -0.19 6.38 10.69
CA PRO A 60 -1.32 6.41 9.76
C PRO A 60 -2.42 7.40 10.19
N THR A 61 -2.72 7.47 11.48
CA THR A 61 -3.70 8.40 12.05
C THR A 61 -3.24 9.86 11.93
N ALA A 62 -1.98 10.13 12.25
CA ALA A 62 -1.40 11.48 12.12
C ALA A 62 -1.41 11.99 10.67
N ILE A 63 -1.27 11.08 9.69
CA ILE A 63 -1.35 11.42 8.27
C ILE A 63 -2.81 11.56 7.82
N SER A 64 -3.66 10.57 8.08
CA SER A 64 -5.06 10.56 7.63
C SER A 64 -5.87 11.76 8.12
N THR A 65 -5.60 12.25 9.34
CA THR A 65 -6.24 13.47 9.90
C THR A 65 -5.91 14.76 9.14
N ARG A 66 -4.97 14.72 8.19
CA ARG A 66 -4.63 15.84 7.30
C ARG A 66 -5.48 15.88 6.04
N ALA A 67 -6.23 14.82 5.72
CA ALA A 67 -7.13 14.82 4.57
C ALA A 67 -8.27 15.85 4.76
N ASN A 68 -8.89 16.31 3.67
CA ASN A 68 -10.10 17.13 3.77
C ASN A 68 -11.24 16.32 4.41
N PHE A 69 -11.33 15.04 4.05
CA PHE A 69 -12.33 14.12 4.57
C PHE A 69 -11.68 12.79 4.94
N ALA A 70 -11.92 12.33 6.16
CA ALA A 70 -11.45 11.03 6.64
C ALA A 70 -12.60 10.24 7.27
N PHE A 71 -12.80 9.02 6.82
CA PHE A 71 -13.91 8.15 7.20
C PHE A 71 -13.38 6.76 7.57
N TRP A 72 -14.00 6.17 8.58
CA TRP A 72 -13.70 4.82 9.05
C TRP A 72 -14.93 3.95 8.96
N THR A 73 -14.75 2.66 8.63
CA THR A 73 -15.83 1.67 8.64
C THR A 73 -16.33 1.38 10.06
N HIS A 74 -15.52 1.69 11.07
CA HIS A 74 -15.83 1.52 12.50
C HIS A 74 -14.98 2.48 13.34
N LEU A 75 -15.44 2.82 14.55
CA LEU A 75 -14.78 3.78 15.44
C LEU A 75 -14.18 3.12 16.70
N SER A 76 -14.11 1.78 16.76
CA SER A 76 -13.51 1.08 17.91
C SER A 76 -11.99 1.20 17.90
N ASN A 77 -11.41 1.12 19.10
CA ASN A 77 -9.97 0.96 19.26
C ASN A 77 -9.60 -0.51 18.94
N GLY A 78 -8.53 -0.70 18.17
CA GLY A 78 -8.04 -2.03 17.80
C GLY A 78 -8.65 -2.64 16.54
N VAL A 79 -8.01 -3.70 16.05
CA VAL A 79 -8.26 -4.30 14.74
C VAL A 79 -9.71 -4.71 14.53
N SER A 80 -10.31 -4.22 13.44
CA SER A 80 -11.67 -4.57 13.04
C SER A 80 -11.82 -6.04 12.67
N ASN A 81 -13.02 -6.56 12.91
CA ASN A 81 -13.50 -7.77 12.25
C ASN A 81 -14.35 -7.46 11.01
N ASN A 82 -14.53 -6.18 10.65
CA ASN A 82 -15.19 -5.80 9.40
C ASN A 82 -14.31 -6.16 8.21
N TYR A 83 -14.94 -6.63 7.15
CA TYR A 83 -14.23 -6.93 5.91
C TYR A 83 -14.01 -5.67 5.07
N ASP A 84 -12.96 -5.67 4.25
CA ASP A 84 -12.59 -4.52 3.43
C ASP A 84 -13.67 -4.12 2.40
N GLU A 85 -14.65 -4.97 2.11
CA GLU A 85 -15.78 -4.57 1.25
C GLU A 85 -16.63 -3.44 1.82
N GLU A 86 -16.60 -3.20 3.14
CA GLU A 86 -17.29 -2.07 3.79
C GLU A 86 -16.75 -0.71 3.34
N LEU A 87 -15.55 -0.67 2.75
CA LEU A 87 -15.01 0.55 2.13
C LEU A 87 -15.85 1.03 0.93
N ILE A 88 -16.53 0.11 0.23
CA ILE A 88 -17.36 0.42 -0.94
C ILE A 88 -18.60 1.24 -0.54
N PRO A 89 -19.50 0.76 0.34
CA PRO A 89 -20.64 1.57 0.79
C PRO A 89 -20.20 2.84 1.54
N LEU A 90 -19.05 2.80 2.25
CA LEU A 90 -18.51 4.00 2.90
C LEU A 90 -18.11 5.08 1.89
N TYR A 91 -17.47 4.70 0.78
CA TYR A 91 -17.20 5.61 -0.33
C TYR A 91 -18.49 6.14 -0.97
N GLU A 92 -19.41 5.24 -1.30
CA GLU A 92 -20.69 5.60 -1.95
C GLU A 92 -21.51 6.60 -1.13
N LYS A 93 -21.51 6.46 0.21
CA LYS A 93 -22.18 7.38 1.14
C LYS A 93 -21.55 8.79 1.18
N ASN A 94 -20.29 8.92 0.77
CA ASN A 94 -19.52 10.16 0.90
C ASN A 94 -19.09 10.74 -0.45
N LYS A 95 -19.40 10.09 -1.58
CA LYS A 95 -18.98 10.51 -2.91
C LYS A 95 -19.56 11.87 -3.34
N GLN A 96 -20.63 12.34 -2.71
CA GLN A 96 -21.15 13.70 -2.94
C GLN A 96 -20.15 14.81 -2.56
N HIS A 97 -19.13 14.50 -1.76
CA HIS A 97 -18.09 15.46 -1.39
C HIS A 97 -17.00 15.61 -2.46
N LEU A 98 -16.95 14.74 -3.47
CA LEU A 98 -15.96 14.80 -4.56
C LEU A 98 -16.01 16.16 -5.28
N GLY A 99 -14.91 16.51 -5.94
CA GLY A 99 -14.79 17.68 -6.80
C GLY A 99 -14.20 17.29 -8.15
N ASP A 100 -13.71 18.28 -8.89
CA ASP A 100 -13.13 18.04 -10.22
C ASP A 100 -11.80 17.27 -10.15
N LYS A 101 -11.03 17.47 -9.06
CA LYS A 101 -9.77 16.77 -8.79
C LYS A 101 -9.83 16.12 -7.41
N ASN A 102 -9.62 14.80 -7.36
CA ASN A 102 -9.70 14.03 -6.12
C ASN A 102 -8.46 13.16 -5.93
N PHE A 103 -7.94 13.13 -4.70
CA PHE A 103 -6.91 12.19 -4.28
C PHE A 103 -7.50 11.32 -3.16
N ILE A 104 -7.70 10.04 -3.45
CA ILE A 104 -8.49 9.14 -2.61
C ILE A 104 -7.61 7.98 -2.16
N ILE A 105 -7.50 7.79 -0.85
CA ILE A 105 -6.81 6.67 -0.24
C ILE A 105 -7.84 5.70 0.33
N PHE A 106 -7.76 4.44 -0.08
CA PHE A 106 -8.41 3.31 0.58
C PHE A 106 -7.36 2.57 1.41
N HIS A 107 -7.48 2.64 2.73
CA HIS A 107 -6.58 1.99 3.68
C HIS A 107 -7.22 0.70 4.21
N LEU A 108 -6.83 -0.41 3.57
CA LEU A 108 -7.37 -1.76 3.78
C LEU A 108 -6.77 -2.39 5.06
N GLN A 109 -7.50 -3.35 5.63
CA GLN A 109 -6.94 -4.31 6.57
C GLN A 109 -6.08 -5.35 5.83
N GLY A 110 -6.45 -5.67 4.60
CA GLY A 110 -5.73 -6.58 3.72
C GLY A 110 -5.53 -7.95 4.36
N SER A 111 -4.29 -8.43 4.31
CA SER A 111 -3.92 -9.75 4.84
C SER A 111 -3.28 -9.67 6.23
N HIS A 112 -3.78 -8.80 7.11
CA HIS A 112 -3.29 -8.72 8.49
C HIS A 112 -3.74 -9.92 9.34
N ILE A 113 -2.91 -10.36 10.27
CA ILE A 113 -3.24 -11.44 11.23
C ILE A 113 -4.42 -11.06 12.16
N PRO A 114 -5.27 -12.03 12.59
CA PRO A 114 -5.37 -13.39 12.09
C PRO A 114 -6.09 -13.45 10.72
N TYR A 115 -5.51 -14.13 9.74
CA TYR A 115 -5.96 -14.10 8.34
C TYR A 115 -7.39 -14.61 8.12
N LYS A 116 -7.83 -15.59 8.90
CA LYS A 116 -9.19 -16.14 8.85
C LYS A 116 -10.29 -15.09 9.08
N ASN A 117 -9.96 -13.96 9.69
CA ASN A 117 -10.89 -12.85 9.93
C ASN A 117 -10.87 -11.81 8.80
N ARG A 118 -10.08 -12.02 7.75
CA ARG A 118 -9.92 -11.06 6.64
C ARG A 118 -10.82 -11.32 5.45
N PHE A 119 -11.54 -12.44 5.45
CA PHE A 119 -12.42 -12.82 4.37
C PHE A 119 -13.67 -13.54 4.91
N PRO A 120 -14.84 -13.40 4.28
CA PRO A 120 -16.02 -14.19 4.61
C PRO A 120 -15.86 -15.64 4.16
N LYS A 121 -16.63 -16.55 4.75
CA LYS A 121 -16.56 -18.01 4.45
C LYS A 121 -16.72 -18.34 2.96
N SER A 122 -17.44 -17.54 2.19
CA SER A 122 -17.60 -17.70 0.73
C SER A 122 -16.30 -17.53 -0.05
N TYR A 123 -15.28 -16.89 0.53
CA TYR A 123 -13.94 -16.72 -0.02
C TYR A 123 -12.92 -17.70 0.54
N ALA A 124 -13.34 -18.68 1.36
CA ALA A 124 -12.49 -19.77 1.85
C ALA A 124 -12.24 -20.83 0.76
N LYS A 125 -11.63 -20.42 -0.36
CA LYS A 125 -11.44 -21.24 -1.57
C LYS A 125 -10.36 -22.29 -1.38
N PHE A 126 -9.19 -21.87 -0.89
CA PHE A 126 -8.01 -22.71 -0.71
C PHE A 126 -8.04 -23.41 0.64
N LYS A 127 -7.65 -24.69 0.65
CA LYS A 127 -7.61 -25.58 1.82
C LYS A 127 -6.16 -25.96 2.14
N PRO A 128 -5.89 -26.46 3.36
CA PRO A 128 -4.58 -27.01 3.74
C PRO A 128 -4.02 -28.04 2.76
N SER A 129 -4.88 -28.82 2.10
CA SER A 129 -4.49 -29.81 1.09
C SER A 129 -3.92 -29.20 -0.19
N ASP A 130 -4.17 -27.92 -0.43
CA ASP A 130 -3.81 -27.23 -1.67
C ASP A 130 -2.46 -26.48 -1.53
N ILE A 131 -1.88 -26.48 -0.33
CA ILE A 131 -0.66 -25.74 -0.01
C ILE A 131 0.59 -26.55 -0.39
N ASP A 132 1.43 -25.98 -1.26
CA ASP A 132 2.77 -26.51 -1.51
C ASP A 132 3.70 -26.17 -0.33
N THR A 133 4.17 -27.19 0.36
CA THR A 133 5.00 -27.05 1.55
C THR A 133 6.50 -27.07 1.26
N LYS A 134 6.94 -27.25 0.00
CA LYS A 134 8.36 -27.46 -0.34
C LYS A 134 9.30 -26.36 0.15
N LYS A 135 8.80 -25.12 0.27
CA LYS A 135 9.57 -23.95 0.70
C LYS A 135 9.12 -23.43 2.07
N LEU A 136 8.38 -24.23 2.84
CA LEU A 136 7.82 -23.82 4.12
C LEU A 136 8.38 -24.68 5.25
N HIS A 137 8.75 -24.04 6.36
CA HIS A 137 9.23 -24.66 7.58
C HIS A 137 8.07 -25.04 8.51
N ILE A 138 7.12 -25.82 8.00
CA ILE A 138 5.92 -26.24 8.74
C ILE A 138 6.23 -27.46 9.62
N THR A 139 5.72 -27.47 10.85
CA THR A 139 5.89 -28.60 11.77
C THR A 139 4.58 -29.26 12.19
N HIS A 140 3.47 -28.51 12.16
CA HIS A 140 2.16 -28.98 12.55
C HIS A 140 1.15 -28.86 11.41
N LYS A 141 0.19 -29.79 11.33
CA LYS A 141 -0.91 -29.72 10.35
C LYS A 141 -1.76 -28.45 10.51
N SER A 142 -1.81 -27.87 11.70
CA SER A 142 -2.47 -26.59 11.96
C SER A 142 -1.82 -25.42 11.23
N ASP A 143 -0.52 -25.46 10.95
CA ASP A 143 0.21 -24.37 10.28
C ASP A 143 -0.24 -24.23 8.83
N LEU A 144 -0.56 -25.34 8.17
CA LEU A 144 -1.14 -25.35 6.81
C LEU A 144 -2.47 -24.60 6.73
N ARG A 145 -3.26 -24.60 7.82
CA ARG A 145 -4.48 -23.80 7.89
C ARG A 145 -4.16 -22.31 7.86
N ILE A 146 -3.13 -21.89 8.60
CA ILE A 146 -2.70 -20.49 8.64
C ILE A 146 -2.26 -20.03 7.25
N VAL A 147 -1.47 -20.85 6.54
CA VAL A 147 -1.03 -20.55 5.17
C VAL A 147 -2.24 -20.49 4.22
N ALA A 148 -3.17 -21.44 4.31
CA ALA A 148 -4.38 -21.43 3.47
C ALA A 148 -5.26 -20.19 3.72
N ASP A 149 -5.41 -19.77 4.98
CA ASP A 149 -6.15 -18.57 5.32
C ASP A 149 -5.44 -17.30 4.81
N TYR A 150 -4.10 -17.26 4.82
CA TYR A 150 -3.31 -16.18 4.22
C TYR A 150 -3.51 -16.08 2.70
N VAL A 151 -3.51 -17.22 2.00
CA VAL A 151 -3.78 -17.24 0.55
C VAL A 151 -5.23 -16.83 0.25
N ASN A 152 -6.20 -17.25 1.08
CA ASN A 152 -7.60 -16.82 0.94
C ASN A 152 -7.79 -15.32 1.19
N SER A 153 -7.03 -14.70 2.10
CA SER A 153 -7.10 -13.25 2.30
C SER A 153 -6.60 -12.47 1.08
N PHE A 154 -5.62 -13.00 0.33
CA PHE A 154 -5.24 -12.44 -0.97
C PHE A 154 -6.34 -12.59 -2.02
N TYR A 155 -6.98 -13.76 -2.09
CA TYR A 155 -8.10 -13.99 -3.01
C TYR A 155 -9.28 -13.03 -2.74
N TYR A 156 -9.57 -12.75 -1.47
CA TYR A 156 -10.54 -11.75 -1.10
C TYR A 156 -10.08 -10.32 -1.46
N THR A 157 -8.82 -9.98 -1.13
CA THR A 157 -8.23 -8.67 -1.46
C THR A 157 -8.32 -8.37 -2.95
N ASP A 158 -8.01 -9.34 -3.82
CA ASP A 158 -8.14 -9.22 -5.28
C ASP A 158 -9.57 -8.84 -5.70
N ALA A 159 -10.59 -9.50 -5.13
CA ALA A 159 -11.98 -9.16 -5.40
C ALA A 159 -12.36 -7.76 -4.90
N ILE A 160 -11.81 -7.31 -3.78
CA ILE A 160 -12.03 -5.94 -3.26
C ILE A 160 -11.35 -4.90 -4.17
N LEU A 161 -10.13 -5.16 -4.63
CA LEU A 161 -9.46 -4.28 -5.58
C LEU A 161 -10.25 -4.15 -6.88
N ASN A 162 -10.84 -5.24 -7.38
CA ASN A 162 -11.75 -5.18 -8.53
C ASN A 162 -12.99 -4.32 -8.23
N LYS A 163 -13.61 -4.43 -7.04
CA LYS A 163 -14.72 -3.54 -6.64
C LYS A 163 -14.28 -2.07 -6.60
N ILE A 164 -13.12 -1.76 -6.02
CA ILE A 164 -12.56 -0.39 -5.95
C ILE A 164 -12.29 0.14 -7.36
N PHE A 165 -11.63 -0.64 -8.23
CA PHE A 165 -11.38 -0.25 -9.61
C PHE A 165 -12.68 0.09 -10.35
N ASN A 166 -13.73 -0.70 -10.14
CA ASN A 166 -15.04 -0.47 -10.76
C ASN A 166 -15.73 0.83 -10.33
N LEU A 167 -15.37 1.42 -9.18
CA LEU A 167 -15.87 2.74 -8.76
C LEU A 167 -15.41 3.86 -9.70
N PHE A 168 -14.25 3.66 -10.35
CA PHE A 168 -13.57 4.68 -11.16
C PHE A 168 -13.52 4.30 -12.65
N LYS A 169 -14.08 3.17 -13.07
CA LYS A 169 -13.91 2.63 -14.44
C LYS A 169 -14.26 3.63 -15.57
N ASN A 170 -15.16 4.58 -15.31
CA ASN A 170 -15.64 5.59 -16.26
C ASN A 170 -15.10 7.00 -15.97
N THR A 171 -13.99 7.13 -15.24
CA THR A 171 -13.36 8.43 -14.93
C THR A 171 -11.94 8.48 -15.47
N ASP A 172 -11.38 9.66 -15.68
CA ASP A 172 -9.95 9.83 -15.98
C ASP A 172 -9.16 9.57 -14.69
N SER A 173 -8.67 8.33 -14.50
CA SER A 173 -8.12 7.89 -13.22
C SER A 173 -6.97 6.89 -13.35
N ILE A 174 -6.00 7.08 -12.47
CA ILE A 174 -4.89 6.18 -12.21
C ILE A 174 -4.99 5.72 -10.75
N ILE A 175 -4.84 4.41 -10.53
CA ILE A 175 -5.00 3.77 -9.23
C ILE A 175 -3.72 2.99 -8.92
N PHE A 176 -3.14 3.27 -7.76
CA PHE A 176 -1.98 2.54 -7.24
C PHE A 176 -2.44 1.61 -6.14
N TYR A 177 -2.00 0.35 -6.21
CA TYR A 177 -2.12 -0.60 -5.11
C TYR A 177 -0.73 -1.10 -4.74
N PHE A 178 -0.40 -1.00 -3.46
CA PHE A 178 0.74 -1.66 -2.87
C PHE A 178 0.44 -1.95 -1.40
N SER A 179 1.07 -2.99 -0.87
CA SER A 179 1.02 -3.26 0.57
C SER A 179 1.96 -2.31 1.30
N ASP A 180 1.69 -1.99 2.56
CA ASP A 180 2.63 -1.26 3.40
C ASP A 180 3.88 -2.11 3.66
N HIS A 181 3.72 -3.36 4.07
CA HIS A 181 4.76 -4.38 4.16
C HIS A 181 4.18 -5.76 3.84
N ALA A 182 4.99 -6.82 3.99
CA ALA A 182 4.58 -8.20 3.82
C ALA A 182 4.68 -8.96 5.15
N GLN A 183 4.46 -10.28 5.11
CA GLN A 183 4.61 -11.15 6.25
C GLN A 183 5.40 -12.40 5.86
N ASP A 184 6.38 -12.77 6.70
CA ASP A 184 6.91 -14.13 6.69
C ASP A 184 5.90 -15.08 7.33
N VAL A 185 5.43 -16.06 6.56
CA VAL A 185 4.42 -17.06 6.89
C VAL A 185 5.04 -18.46 6.67
N PHE A 186 5.95 -18.82 7.58
CA PHE A 186 6.72 -20.05 7.56
C PHE A 186 7.80 -20.17 6.47
N GLN A 187 8.16 -19.09 5.76
CA GLN A 187 9.20 -19.15 4.73
C GLN A 187 10.62 -19.13 5.30
N SER A 188 10.91 -18.32 6.32
CA SER A 188 12.27 -18.26 6.89
C SER A 188 12.51 -19.24 8.04
N ARG A 189 11.45 -19.58 8.77
CA ARG A 189 11.47 -20.42 9.98
C ARG A 189 10.07 -20.91 10.33
N ASN A 190 9.95 -21.77 11.33
CA ASN A 190 8.66 -22.26 11.82
C ASN A 190 7.90 -21.20 12.64
N SER A 191 7.57 -20.06 12.04
CA SER A 191 6.79 -18.99 12.67
C SER A 191 6.11 -18.11 11.63
N VAL A 192 5.13 -17.33 12.08
CA VAL A 192 4.54 -16.21 11.34
C VAL A 192 4.94 -14.91 12.00
N GLY A 193 5.43 -13.91 11.24
CA GLY A 193 5.92 -12.68 11.86
C GLY A 193 6.21 -11.53 10.92
N HIS A 194 6.17 -10.33 11.50
CA HIS A 194 6.68 -9.09 10.92
C HIS A 194 8.21 -9.12 11.03
N THR A 195 8.86 -9.74 10.05
CA THR A 195 10.30 -9.99 10.09
C THR A 195 11.04 -9.04 9.16
N CYS A 196 12.18 -8.52 9.62
CA CYS A 196 13.09 -7.75 8.78
C CYS A 196 13.93 -8.70 7.91
N ASP A 197 13.26 -9.41 7.01
CA ASP A 197 13.83 -10.24 5.94
C ASP A 197 13.10 -9.96 4.61
N ASN A 198 13.55 -10.59 3.53
CA ASN A 198 12.96 -10.38 2.20
C ASN A 198 11.47 -10.76 2.15
N TYR A 199 11.01 -11.76 2.90
CA TYR A 199 9.60 -12.15 2.94
C TYR A 199 8.71 -11.14 3.66
N GLY A 200 9.26 -10.38 4.62
CA GLY A 200 8.56 -9.31 5.33
C GLY A 200 8.52 -7.96 4.58
N VAL A 201 9.32 -7.76 3.53
CA VAL A 201 9.39 -6.47 2.80
C VAL A 201 9.13 -6.55 1.30
N GLU A 202 9.11 -7.75 0.70
CA GLU A 202 8.69 -7.92 -0.69
C GLU A 202 7.16 -7.82 -0.82
N ILE A 203 6.70 -6.73 -1.42
CA ILE A 203 5.30 -6.37 -1.52
C ILE A 203 4.85 -6.25 -2.98
N PRO A 204 3.55 -6.47 -3.27
CA PRO A 204 3.00 -6.11 -4.58
C PRO A 204 3.05 -4.60 -4.78
N PHE A 205 3.27 -4.18 -6.03
CA PHE A 205 3.09 -2.81 -6.48
C PHE A 205 2.43 -2.85 -7.87
N MET A 206 1.19 -2.41 -7.95
CA MET A 206 0.34 -2.49 -9.13
C MET A 206 -0.20 -1.11 -9.48
N ILE A 207 -0.28 -0.83 -10.78
CA ILE A 207 -0.86 0.39 -11.32
C ILE A 207 -2.00 -0.03 -12.25
N PHE A 208 -3.21 0.41 -11.93
CA PHE A 208 -4.37 0.28 -12.78
C PHE A 208 -4.70 1.64 -13.37
N VAL A 209 -5.07 1.66 -14.64
CA VAL A 209 -5.46 2.88 -15.35
C VAL A 209 -6.78 2.61 -16.07
N THR A 210 -7.69 3.57 -16.00
CA THR A 210 -8.97 3.51 -16.71
C THR A 210 -8.75 3.68 -18.20
N ASP A 211 -9.75 3.31 -19.01
CA ASP A 211 -9.65 3.49 -20.46
C ASP A 211 -9.62 4.98 -20.84
N GLU A 212 -10.35 5.82 -20.12
CA GLU A 212 -10.28 7.28 -20.24
C GLU A 212 -8.87 7.82 -19.95
N PHE A 213 -8.22 7.36 -18.87
CA PHE A 213 -6.83 7.78 -18.57
C PHE A 213 -5.85 7.35 -19.65
N LYS A 214 -5.99 6.12 -20.16
CA LYS A 214 -5.13 5.63 -21.25
C LYS A 214 -5.28 6.47 -22.52
N HIS A 215 -6.52 6.89 -22.83
CA HIS A 215 -6.82 7.73 -23.99
C HIS A 215 -6.25 9.14 -23.84
N ASN A 216 -6.47 9.77 -22.68
CA ASN A 216 -6.10 11.16 -22.44
C ASN A 216 -4.59 11.35 -22.18
N HIS A 217 -3.89 10.32 -21.67
CA HIS A 217 -2.50 10.43 -21.22
C HIS A 217 -1.55 9.37 -21.82
N PRO A 218 -1.43 9.23 -23.15
CA PRO A 218 -0.62 8.19 -23.78
C PRO A 218 0.87 8.24 -23.39
N ASP A 219 1.42 9.43 -23.15
CA ASP A 219 2.81 9.60 -22.70
C ASP A 219 3.02 9.05 -21.29
N LYS A 220 2.06 9.26 -20.38
CA LYS A 220 2.10 8.68 -19.02
C LYS A 220 2.03 7.16 -19.07
N ILE A 221 1.23 6.60 -19.98
CA ILE A 221 1.19 5.15 -20.21
C ILE A 221 2.54 4.61 -20.67
N LYS A 222 3.24 5.33 -21.56
CA LYS A 222 4.59 4.95 -22.00
C LYS A 222 5.57 4.94 -20.84
N SER A 223 5.56 5.98 -19.99
CA SER A 223 6.42 6.06 -18.81
C SER A 223 6.13 4.94 -17.81
N ILE A 224 4.85 4.65 -17.52
CA ILE A 224 4.43 3.54 -16.66
C ILE A 224 4.93 2.20 -17.19
N LYS A 225 4.78 1.92 -18.49
CA LYS A 225 5.27 0.68 -19.11
C LYS A 225 6.79 0.55 -19.02
N SER A 226 7.53 1.66 -19.12
CA SER A 226 8.99 1.65 -19.00
C SER A 226 9.48 1.28 -17.59
N ALA A 227 8.63 1.40 -16.57
CA ALA A 227 8.98 1.17 -15.17
C ALA A 227 8.82 -0.29 -14.72
N LEU A 228 8.15 -1.15 -15.49
CA LEU A 228 7.69 -2.49 -15.06
C LEU A 228 8.77 -3.42 -14.45
N LYS A 229 10.03 -3.29 -14.88
CA LYS A 229 11.14 -4.14 -14.43
C LYS A 229 12.16 -3.38 -13.59
N LYS A 230 11.92 -2.10 -13.30
CA LYS A 230 12.82 -1.29 -12.49
C LYS A 230 12.67 -1.71 -11.03
N PRO A 231 13.76 -1.92 -10.29
CA PRO A 231 13.66 -2.18 -8.86
C PRO A 231 13.19 -0.91 -8.14
N PHE A 232 12.33 -1.07 -7.13
CA PHE A 232 11.69 0.07 -6.49
C PHE A 232 11.43 -0.14 -5.00
N MET A 233 11.51 0.93 -4.23
CA MET A 233 11.10 1.00 -2.83
C MET A 233 9.97 2.00 -2.66
N THR A 234 9.00 1.70 -1.81
CA THR A 234 7.84 2.57 -1.60
C THR A 234 8.14 3.85 -0.84
N ASP A 235 9.35 4.02 -0.28
CA ASP A 235 9.82 5.31 0.25
C ASP A 235 10.01 6.37 -0.87
N ASP A 236 10.17 5.94 -2.13
CA ASP A 236 10.23 6.81 -3.30
C ASP A 236 8.83 7.03 -3.96
N PHE A 237 7.73 6.59 -3.33
CA PHE A 237 6.38 6.70 -3.91
C PHE A 237 5.99 8.16 -4.20
N SER A 238 6.15 9.07 -3.24
CA SER A 238 5.85 10.49 -3.45
C SER A 238 6.73 11.13 -4.54
N GLN A 239 7.98 10.69 -4.64
CA GLN A 239 8.93 11.14 -5.67
C GLN A 239 8.46 10.76 -7.08
N SER A 240 7.79 9.61 -7.21
CA SER A 240 7.28 9.08 -8.48
C SER A 240 5.87 9.56 -8.82
N LEU A 241 4.96 9.61 -7.84
CA LEU A 241 3.57 9.98 -8.07
C LEU A 241 3.44 11.43 -8.54
N LEU A 242 4.09 12.37 -7.83
CA LEU A 242 3.88 13.81 -8.05
C LEU A 242 4.24 14.24 -9.49
N PRO A 243 5.42 13.90 -10.05
CA PRO A 243 5.74 14.24 -11.43
C PRO A 243 4.81 13.57 -12.44
N LEU A 244 4.37 12.33 -12.20
CA LEU A 244 3.47 11.62 -13.09
C LEU A 244 2.10 12.33 -13.24
N ILE A 245 1.65 13.03 -12.19
CA ILE A 245 0.42 13.83 -12.19
C ILE A 245 0.69 15.33 -12.37
N ASP A 246 1.85 15.69 -12.91
CA ASP A 246 2.26 17.04 -13.26
C ASP A 246 2.37 18.02 -12.08
N ILE A 247 2.53 17.50 -10.86
CA ILE A 247 2.80 18.29 -9.65
C ILE A 247 4.32 18.37 -9.45
N LYS A 248 4.83 19.61 -9.39
CA LYS A 248 6.24 19.88 -9.14
C LYS A 248 6.42 20.53 -7.77
N THR A 249 7.36 20.02 -7.01
CA THR A 249 7.78 20.54 -5.71
C THR A 249 9.29 20.78 -5.72
N LYS A 250 9.77 21.63 -4.82
CA LYS A 250 11.22 21.86 -4.62
C LYS A 250 11.96 20.61 -4.11
N ASP A 251 11.22 19.67 -3.52
CA ASP A 251 11.74 18.46 -2.88
C ASP A 251 11.76 17.25 -3.85
N ASN A 252 11.29 17.43 -5.10
CA ASN A 252 11.32 16.38 -6.10
C ASN A 252 12.75 16.07 -6.57
N ILE A 253 13.11 14.79 -6.53
CA ILE A 253 14.41 14.27 -6.95
C ILE A 253 14.21 13.32 -8.14
N LYS A 254 14.66 13.74 -9.33
CA LYS A 254 14.41 13.01 -10.59
C LYS A 254 14.91 11.57 -10.61
N ASN A 255 16.02 11.28 -9.93
CA ASN A 255 16.58 9.93 -9.89
C ASN A 255 15.82 8.98 -8.94
N LYS A 256 14.84 9.48 -8.20
CA LYS A 256 13.91 8.72 -7.35
C LYS A 256 12.51 8.55 -7.96
N ASP A 257 12.27 9.16 -9.11
CA ASP A 257 11.02 8.97 -9.87
C ASP A 257 11.16 7.73 -10.76
N ILE A 258 10.44 6.64 -10.45
CA ILE A 258 10.50 5.38 -11.22
C ILE A 258 10.05 5.54 -12.67
N PHE A 259 9.24 6.57 -12.96
CA PHE A 259 8.73 6.87 -14.30
C PHE A 259 9.69 7.75 -15.11
N SER A 260 10.69 8.34 -14.45
CA SER A 260 11.72 9.14 -15.10
C SER A 260 12.72 8.27 -15.87
N PRO A 261 13.25 8.74 -17.01
CA PRO A 261 14.42 8.13 -17.65
C PRO A 261 15.68 8.24 -16.78
N ASP A 262 15.73 9.23 -15.87
CA ASP A 262 16.86 9.47 -14.97
C ASP A 262 16.81 8.61 -13.68
N PHE A 263 15.85 7.69 -13.56
CA PHE A 263 15.69 6.84 -12.39
C PHE A 263 16.94 6.01 -12.09
N ASP A 264 17.43 6.09 -10.84
CA ASP A 264 18.59 5.33 -10.41
C ASP A 264 18.23 3.89 -10.05
N THR A 265 18.35 2.99 -11.04
CA THR A 265 18.16 1.55 -10.85
C THR A 265 19.18 0.89 -9.90
N GLN A 266 20.27 1.60 -9.57
CA GLN A 266 21.35 1.14 -8.70
C GLN A 266 21.25 1.69 -7.28
N ARG A 267 20.22 2.49 -6.96
CA ARG A 267 19.95 2.94 -5.59
C ARG A 267 19.94 1.74 -4.65
N LYS A 268 20.76 1.80 -3.60
CA LYS A 268 20.79 0.75 -2.57
C LYS A 268 19.45 0.72 -1.87
N ARG A 269 18.84 -0.47 -1.84
CA ARG A 269 17.55 -0.67 -1.20
C ARG A 269 17.75 -1.12 0.23
N ILE A 270 17.81 -0.15 1.14
CA ILE A 270 18.03 -0.39 2.57
C ILE A 270 16.69 -0.43 3.30
N TYR A 271 16.40 -1.53 3.98
CA TYR A 271 15.19 -1.67 4.78
C TYR A 271 15.52 -1.96 6.25
N CYS A 272 14.54 -1.75 7.12
CA CYS A 272 14.70 -1.87 8.57
C CYS A 272 15.90 -1.09 9.15
N GLY A 273 16.28 0.00 8.48
CA GLY A 273 17.31 0.95 8.92
C GLY A 273 18.76 0.55 8.67
N ASN A 274 19.07 -0.70 8.33
CA ASN A 274 20.46 -1.13 8.13
C ASN A 274 20.67 -2.34 7.18
N ILE A 275 19.60 -2.96 6.67
CA ILE A 275 19.71 -4.19 5.88
C ILE A 275 19.68 -3.87 4.39
N ASP A 276 20.73 -4.27 3.66
CA ASP A 276 20.82 -4.12 2.20
C ASP A 276 20.15 -5.31 1.50
N TYR A 277 19.10 -5.04 0.72
CA TYR A 277 18.33 -6.07 0.01
C TYR A 277 19.16 -6.94 -0.93
N LEU A 278 20.21 -6.38 -1.56
CA LEU A 278 21.04 -7.12 -2.52
C LEU A 278 22.12 -8.00 -1.88
N LYS A 279 22.28 -7.94 -0.55
CA LYS A 279 23.35 -8.65 0.18
C LYS A 279 22.85 -9.84 1.01
N GLN A 280 21.62 -10.29 0.76
CA GLN A 280 20.97 -11.40 1.47
C GLN A 280 20.85 -12.64 0.62
#